data_AF-A0A5J6XJD6-F1
#
_entry.id   AF-A0A5J6XJD6-F1
#
_cell.length_a   1.000
_cell.length_b   1.000
_cell.length_c   1.000
_cell.angle_alpha   90.00
_cell.angle_beta   90.00
_cell.angle_gamma   90.00
#
_symmetry.space_group_name_H-M   'P 1'
#
loop_
_entity.id
_entity.type
_entity.pdbx_description
1 polymer ?
#
loop_
_entity_poly.entity_id
_entity_poly.type
_entity_poly.pdbx_seq_one_letter_code
_entity_poly.pdbx_strand_id
1 'polypeptide(L)'
;MKSKVTNLILVTGLIISFFAFLPQTKASAAENQGNDYPIVLVHGLGGWGEGEFLGYNYWGGLKDVPEYLESMGHQTFVASVSPVASNYDRSVELYYYIKGGTVDYGASHAKQHGHSRYGRTYEGVYPEWDADHPVHLVGHSMGGLTTRSLVDLLEDGSAEERDYHQVHPNESMSSLFEGNKSWVHSVSSIATPHNGTTYADDENRIISFVKDLIINVASVTGISQENLVYDFKLDHWGIRREPRESFKSYLSKVINSKIWESTDISAYDLSTPGAAVLNQKVETKSDVYYFSYTGQTSKKSILTGQHIPSAYTHLFLHQPTSFLGKFSRTNPQDGPIIDKSWWPNDGLVSTVSSFSPFGQPAKAYNGVAEKGKWNYYPIMSNWDHIDFIGILSLSSKTPAFNVYPLYKDIAENVHSLDE
;
A
#
# COMPACT_ATOMS: atom_id res chain seq x y z
N MET A 1 -8.72 99.25 -15.69
CA MET A 1 -9.91 98.88 -16.49
C MET A 1 -10.30 97.44 -16.17
N LYS A 2 -11.44 97.28 -15.48
CA LYS A 2 -12.43 96.16 -15.46
C LYS A 2 -11.92 94.73 -15.69
N SER A 3 -11.85 93.90 -14.62
CA SER A 3 -12.84 92.88 -14.17
C SER A 3 -12.79 91.57 -14.98
N LYS A 4 -12.67 90.37 -14.41
CA LYS A 4 -13.57 89.77 -13.42
C LYS A 4 -12.86 88.68 -12.61
N VAL A 5 -13.24 88.61 -11.34
CA VAL A 5 -13.00 87.53 -10.37
C VAL A 5 -14.08 86.46 -10.59
N THR A 6 -13.72 85.18 -10.55
CA THR A 6 -14.69 84.09 -10.47
C THR A 6 -14.31 83.17 -9.30
N ASN A 7 -15.13 83.22 -8.26
CA ASN A 7 -15.11 82.32 -7.11
C ASN A 7 -15.62 80.93 -7.53
N LEU A 8 -14.89 79.90 -7.12
CA LEU A 8 -15.33 78.50 -7.23
C LEU A 8 -16.20 78.18 -6.02
N ILE A 9 -17.50 77.96 -6.26
CA ILE A 9 -18.48 77.55 -5.25
C ILE A 9 -18.44 76.02 -5.12
N LEU A 10 -18.24 75.57 -3.89
CA LEU A 10 -18.32 74.19 -3.44
C LEU A 10 -19.78 73.70 -3.51
N VAL A 11 -20.06 72.67 -4.30
CA VAL A 11 -21.38 72.01 -4.33
C VAL A 11 -21.26 70.66 -3.64
N THR A 12 -21.78 70.60 -2.42
CA THR A 12 -22.05 69.38 -1.64
C THR A 12 -23.22 68.62 -2.27
N GLY A 13 -22.94 67.47 -2.87
CA GLY A 13 -23.94 66.49 -3.30
C GLY A 13 -24.28 65.52 -2.17
N LEU A 14 -25.53 65.58 -1.67
CA LEU A 14 -26.13 64.59 -0.81
C LEU A 14 -26.34 63.29 -1.62
N ILE A 15 -25.67 62.20 -1.26
CA ILE A 15 -26.02 60.84 -1.72
C ILE A 15 -26.75 60.15 -0.56
N ILE A 16 -28.04 59.93 -0.75
CA ILE A 16 -28.91 59.14 0.12
C ILE A 16 -28.64 57.66 -0.23
N SER A 17 -27.82 56.99 0.57
CA SER A 17 -27.62 55.54 0.46
C SER A 17 -28.74 54.81 1.21
N PHE A 18 -29.64 54.18 0.45
CA PHE A 18 -30.61 53.21 0.97
C PHE A 18 -29.86 51.98 1.49
N PHE A 19 -29.85 51.79 2.82
CA PHE A 19 -29.45 50.54 3.45
C PHE A 19 -30.55 49.50 3.24
N ALA A 20 -30.36 48.59 2.29
CA ALA A 20 -31.08 47.33 2.29
C ALA A 20 -30.47 46.42 3.37
N PHE A 21 -31.20 46.22 4.47
CA PHE A 21 -30.89 45.17 5.46
C PHE A 21 -31.11 43.81 4.79
N LEU A 22 -30.04 43.25 4.22
CA LEU A 22 -29.99 41.82 3.92
C LEU A 22 -29.73 41.09 5.24
N PRO A 23 -30.51 40.06 5.61
CA PRO A 23 -30.15 39.22 6.74
C PRO A 23 -28.82 38.56 6.40
N GLN A 24 -27.77 38.88 7.18
CA GLN A 24 -26.55 38.10 7.19
C GLN A 24 -26.92 36.70 7.68
N THR A 25 -27.16 35.78 6.76
CA THR A 25 -26.94 34.37 7.05
C THR A 25 -25.48 34.28 7.45
N LYS A 26 -25.22 34.10 8.75
CA LYS A 26 -23.94 33.56 9.20
C LYS A 26 -23.77 32.28 8.39
N ALA A 27 -22.88 32.29 7.40
CA ALA A 27 -22.32 31.06 6.93
C ALA A 27 -21.80 30.39 8.20
N SER A 28 -22.43 29.29 8.59
CA SER A 28 -21.80 28.36 9.51
C SER A 28 -20.42 28.14 8.93
N ALA A 29 -19.38 28.51 9.67
CA ALA A 29 -18.10 27.86 9.43
C ALA A 29 -18.43 26.37 9.43
N ALA A 30 -18.12 25.66 8.34
CA ALA A 30 -18.00 24.23 8.46
C ALA A 30 -17.00 24.02 9.59
N GLU A 31 -17.45 23.49 10.73
CA GLU A 31 -16.54 22.87 11.68
C GLU A 31 -15.64 21.96 10.85
N ASN A 32 -14.32 22.03 11.02
CA ASN A 32 -13.43 21.09 10.35
C ASN A 32 -13.84 19.69 10.81
N GLN A 33 -14.63 19.00 9.97
CA GLN A 33 -15.01 17.60 10.10
C GLN A 33 -13.84 16.79 9.59
N GLY A 34 -13.06 16.27 10.52
CA GLY A 34 -11.92 15.41 10.25
C GLY A 34 -11.68 14.53 11.46
N ASN A 35 -10.70 13.65 11.37
CA ASN A 35 -10.33 12.72 12.43
C ASN A 35 -8.83 12.83 12.73
N ASP A 36 -8.38 12.21 13.82
CA ASP A 36 -6.97 12.13 14.24
C ASP A 36 -6.45 10.69 14.33
N TYR A 37 -7.15 9.75 13.67
CA TYR A 37 -6.79 8.33 13.66
C TYR A 37 -5.38 8.09 13.10
N PRO A 38 -4.56 7.24 13.73
CA PRO A 38 -3.18 7.04 13.29
C PRO A 38 -3.09 6.35 11.93
N ILE A 39 -2.00 6.63 11.22
CA ILE A 39 -1.64 5.98 9.96
C ILE A 39 -0.76 4.76 10.25
N VAL A 40 -1.05 3.62 9.62
CA VAL A 40 -0.20 2.43 9.64
C VAL A 40 0.31 2.16 8.22
N LEU A 41 1.61 2.35 8.01
CA LEU A 41 2.30 2.09 6.75
C LEU A 41 2.66 0.61 6.61
N VAL A 42 2.18 -0.06 5.55
CA VAL A 42 2.34 -1.50 5.33
C VAL A 42 3.13 -1.78 4.05
N HIS A 43 4.37 -2.26 4.21
CA HIS A 43 5.28 -2.47 3.08
C HIS A 43 4.83 -3.62 2.17
N GLY A 44 5.34 -3.64 0.94
CA GLY A 44 5.09 -4.71 -0.03
C GLY A 44 6.10 -5.85 -0.01
N LEU A 45 6.18 -6.54 -1.15
CA LEU A 45 7.12 -7.63 -1.42
C LEU A 45 8.57 -7.17 -1.19
N GLY A 46 9.32 -7.92 -0.40
CA GLY A 46 10.72 -7.62 -0.08
C GLY A 46 10.94 -6.36 0.77
N GLY A 47 9.88 -5.79 1.35
CA GLY A 47 9.98 -4.66 2.27
C GLY A 47 10.56 -5.04 3.64
N TRP A 48 10.84 -4.04 4.45
CA TRP A 48 11.50 -4.19 5.75
C TRP A 48 10.97 -3.17 6.76
N GLY A 49 11.18 -3.45 8.05
CA GLY A 49 10.82 -2.56 9.14
C GLY A 49 11.98 -1.67 9.62
N GLU A 50 11.72 -0.93 10.69
CA GLU A 50 12.71 -0.08 11.35
C GLU A 50 13.95 -0.87 11.80
N GLY A 51 15.14 -0.25 11.71
CA GLY A 51 16.41 -0.84 12.12
C GLY A 51 17.04 -1.83 11.13
N GLU A 52 16.27 -2.37 10.18
CA GLU A 52 16.80 -3.13 9.04
C GLU A 52 17.53 -2.19 8.05
N PHE A 53 18.43 -2.74 7.22
CA PHE A 53 19.30 -1.97 6.32
C PHE A 53 20.05 -0.80 6.98
N LEU A 54 20.41 -0.95 8.26
CA LEU A 54 21.09 0.09 9.06
C LEU A 54 20.37 1.45 9.04
N GLY A 55 19.03 1.43 9.06
CA GLY A 55 18.21 2.64 9.10
C GLY A 55 17.92 3.27 7.74
N TYR A 56 18.25 2.61 6.63
CA TYR A 56 17.75 3.02 5.32
C TYR A 56 16.28 2.63 5.19
N ASN A 57 15.37 3.59 5.25
CA ASN A 57 13.94 3.32 5.39
C ASN A 57 13.32 2.76 4.10
N TYR A 58 12.41 1.79 4.24
CA TYR A 58 11.54 1.38 3.13
C TYR A 58 10.73 2.59 2.65
N TRP A 59 10.14 3.32 3.59
CA TRP A 59 9.33 4.51 3.33
C TRP A 59 10.21 5.75 3.26
N GLY A 60 10.78 5.99 2.07
CA GLY A 60 11.47 7.23 1.71
C GLY A 60 12.99 7.16 1.66
N GLY A 61 13.61 6.01 1.93
CA GLY A 61 15.05 5.83 1.88
C GLY A 61 15.78 6.73 2.89
N LEU A 62 16.48 7.75 2.39
CA LEU A 62 17.14 8.78 3.21
C LEU A 62 16.22 9.93 3.62
N LYS A 63 15.02 9.99 3.04
CA LYS A 63 13.98 10.96 3.35
C LYS A 63 12.91 10.26 4.16
N ASP A 64 13.10 10.17 5.48
CA ASP A 64 12.19 9.47 6.39
C ASP A 64 10.75 10.00 6.25
N VAL A 65 9.88 9.20 5.63
CA VAL A 65 8.45 9.52 5.46
C VAL A 65 7.69 9.45 6.78
N PRO A 66 7.85 8.41 7.61
CA PRO A 66 7.30 8.38 8.97
C PRO A 66 7.64 9.64 9.77
N GLU A 67 8.92 10.00 9.89
CA GLU A 67 9.35 11.19 10.64
C GLU A 67 8.75 12.48 10.03
N TYR A 68 8.66 12.56 8.70
CA TYR A 68 8.02 13.69 8.03
C TYR A 68 6.53 13.81 8.37
N LEU A 69 5.78 12.71 8.36
CA LEU A 69 4.36 12.70 8.74
C LEU A 69 4.16 13.07 10.21
N GLU A 70 4.98 12.51 11.10
CA GLU A 70 4.96 12.85 12.54
C GLU A 70 5.28 14.32 12.78
N SER A 71 6.23 14.90 12.05
CA SER A 71 6.57 16.33 12.14
C SER A 71 5.41 17.26 11.76
N MET A 72 4.43 16.75 11.00
CA MET A 72 3.19 17.44 10.63
C MET A 72 2.03 17.16 11.59
N GLY A 73 2.25 16.34 12.63
CA GLY A 73 1.25 15.98 13.62
C GLY A 73 0.41 14.74 13.26
N HIS A 74 0.83 13.95 12.26
CA HIS A 74 0.15 12.71 11.91
C HIS A 74 0.85 11.52 12.57
N GLN A 75 0.25 10.96 13.62
CA GLN A 75 0.78 9.77 14.27
C GLN A 75 0.89 8.62 13.26
N THR A 76 2.10 8.07 13.11
CA THR A 76 2.40 7.13 12.04
C THR A 76 3.17 5.93 12.58
N PHE A 77 2.69 4.72 12.27
CA PHE A 77 3.36 3.46 12.59
C PHE A 77 3.87 2.79 11.32
N VAL A 78 5.03 2.13 11.39
CA VAL A 78 5.61 1.38 10.28
C VAL A 78 5.49 -0.11 10.55
N ALA A 79 4.52 -0.77 9.92
CA ALA A 79 4.32 -2.20 10.11
C ALA A 79 5.52 -3.02 9.63
N SER A 80 5.89 -4.02 10.43
CA SER A 80 6.93 -4.99 10.10
C SER A 80 6.30 -6.37 9.95
N VAL A 81 6.05 -6.78 8.71
CA VAL A 81 5.45 -8.07 8.35
C VAL A 81 6.39 -8.87 7.46
N SER A 82 6.10 -10.15 7.26
CA SER A 82 6.88 -11.05 6.42
C SER A 82 7.00 -10.49 5.00
N PRO A 83 8.21 -10.29 4.47
CA PRO A 83 8.40 -9.66 3.16
C PRO A 83 7.96 -10.55 1.99
N VAL A 84 7.80 -11.85 2.19
CA VAL A 84 7.52 -12.84 1.12
C VAL A 84 6.44 -13.87 1.46
N ALA A 85 5.88 -13.87 2.68
CA ALA A 85 4.77 -14.75 3.05
C ALA A 85 3.48 -14.38 2.27
N SER A 86 2.43 -15.18 2.39
CA SER A 86 1.12 -14.89 1.77
C SER A 86 0.50 -13.61 2.34
N ASN A 87 -0.48 -13.06 1.64
CA ASN A 87 -1.32 -11.98 2.17
C ASN A 87 -2.10 -12.42 3.39
N TYR A 88 -2.51 -13.69 3.48
CA TYR A 88 -3.17 -14.22 4.68
C TYR A 88 -2.23 -14.10 5.88
N ASP A 89 -1.04 -14.69 5.80
CA ASP A 89 -0.06 -14.67 6.88
C ASP A 89 0.33 -13.24 7.26
N ARG A 90 0.60 -12.40 6.26
CA ARG A 90 0.93 -10.99 6.47
C ARG A 90 -0.22 -10.20 7.11
N SER A 91 -1.48 -10.56 6.86
CA SER A 91 -2.64 -9.88 7.47
C SER A 91 -2.77 -10.27 8.94
N VAL A 92 -2.56 -11.55 9.26
CA VAL A 92 -2.52 -12.02 10.65
C VAL A 92 -1.34 -11.38 11.39
N GLU A 93 -0.14 -11.36 10.80
CA GLU A 93 1.02 -10.68 11.36
C GLU A 93 0.75 -9.19 11.59
N LEU A 94 0.12 -8.51 10.64
CA LEU A 94 -0.25 -7.10 10.76
C LEU A 94 -1.22 -6.86 11.92
N TYR A 95 -2.23 -7.71 12.08
CA TYR A 95 -3.17 -7.63 13.21
C TYR A 95 -2.43 -7.65 14.55
N TYR A 96 -1.53 -8.63 14.75
CA TYR A 96 -0.77 -8.75 15.99
C TYR A 96 0.35 -7.71 16.12
N TYR A 97 0.90 -7.20 15.02
CA TYR A 97 1.83 -6.07 15.05
C TYR A 97 1.16 -4.82 15.62
N ILE A 98 -0.09 -4.54 15.20
CA ILE A 98 -0.86 -3.39 15.69
C ILE A 98 -1.38 -3.66 17.11
N LYS A 99 -2.16 -4.72 17.30
CA LYS A 99 -2.88 -4.99 18.56
C LYS A 99 -1.99 -5.52 19.68
N GLY A 100 -0.90 -6.20 19.34
CA GLY A 100 -0.05 -6.95 20.27
C GLY A 100 -0.51 -8.38 20.49
N GLY A 101 0.38 -9.21 21.02
CA GLY A 101 0.18 -10.63 21.28
C GLY A 101 1.01 -11.54 20.38
N THR A 102 0.81 -12.85 20.51
CA THR A 102 1.47 -13.86 19.69
C THR A 102 0.68 -14.12 18.43
N VAL A 103 1.34 -14.01 17.27
CA VAL A 103 0.75 -14.30 15.97
C VAL A 103 0.15 -15.70 15.98
N ASP A 104 -1.14 -15.81 15.68
CA ASP A 104 -1.89 -17.06 15.52
C ASP A 104 -2.46 -17.11 14.10
N TYR A 105 -1.77 -17.83 13.20
CA TYR A 105 -2.15 -18.02 11.80
C TYR A 105 -3.39 -18.89 11.62
N GLY A 106 -4.06 -19.32 12.70
CA GLY A 106 -5.21 -20.21 12.60
C GLY A 106 -4.80 -21.68 12.56
N ALA A 107 -5.61 -22.52 13.20
CA ALA A 107 -5.34 -23.94 13.30
C ALA A 107 -5.63 -24.66 11.98
N SER A 108 -6.71 -24.27 11.31
CA SER A 108 -7.11 -24.85 10.02
C SER A 108 -6.11 -24.49 8.93
N HIS A 109 -5.79 -23.20 8.80
CA HIS A 109 -4.85 -22.66 7.80
C HIS A 109 -3.46 -23.27 7.97
N ALA A 110 -2.89 -23.22 9.18
CA ALA A 110 -1.56 -23.76 9.44
C ALA A 110 -1.48 -25.27 9.14
N LYS A 111 -2.53 -26.04 9.44
CA LYS A 111 -2.61 -27.48 9.12
C LYS A 111 -2.75 -27.72 7.62
N GLN A 112 -3.55 -26.92 6.92
CA GLN A 112 -3.74 -27.01 5.48
C GLN A 112 -2.43 -26.74 4.73
N HIS A 113 -1.68 -25.73 5.15
CA HIS A 113 -0.47 -25.28 4.46
C HIS A 113 0.83 -25.88 5.02
N GLY A 114 0.76 -26.55 6.17
CA GLY A 114 1.88 -27.32 6.71
C GLY A 114 2.97 -26.46 7.34
N HIS A 115 2.60 -25.33 7.96
CA HIS A 115 3.50 -24.47 8.73
C HIS A 115 3.06 -24.36 10.19
N SER A 116 3.86 -23.69 11.02
CA SER A 116 3.55 -23.49 12.43
C SER A 116 2.34 -22.57 12.59
N ARG A 117 1.40 -22.93 13.47
CA ARG A 117 0.24 -22.11 13.82
C ARG A 117 0.61 -20.79 14.51
N TYR A 118 1.63 -20.82 15.36
CA TYR A 118 2.05 -19.64 16.11
C TYR A 118 3.34 -19.05 15.55
N GLY A 119 3.40 -17.72 15.49
CA GLY A 119 4.55 -16.95 15.03
C GLY A 119 5.21 -16.13 16.13
N ARG A 120 5.68 -14.94 15.77
CA ARG A 120 6.34 -13.99 16.68
C ARG A 120 5.34 -13.41 17.69
N THR A 121 5.87 -12.83 18.76
CA THR A 121 5.08 -12.06 19.73
C THR A 121 5.46 -10.59 19.62
N TYR A 122 4.44 -9.74 19.55
CA TYR A 122 4.58 -8.29 19.48
C TYR A 122 4.00 -7.65 20.73
N GLU A 123 4.59 -6.53 21.17
CA GLU A 123 4.02 -5.71 22.25
C GLU A 123 2.72 -5.03 21.79
N GLY A 124 2.60 -4.75 20.49
CA GLY A 124 1.52 -3.99 19.88
C GLY A 124 1.88 -2.51 19.79
N VAL A 125 1.93 -1.96 18.57
CA VAL A 125 2.21 -0.52 18.40
C VAL A 125 1.01 0.37 18.76
N TYR A 126 -0.19 -0.20 18.77
CA TYR A 126 -1.43 0.47 19.17
C TYR A 126 -2.36 -0.50 19.91
N PRO A 127 -2.05 -0.89 21.17
CA PRO A 127 -2.81 -1.90 21.90
C PRO A 127 -4.28 -1.53 22.18
N GLU A 128 -4.61 -0.24 22.18
CA GLU A 128 -5.97 0.30 22.29
C GLU A 128 -6.81 0.12 21.02
N TRP A 129 -6.22 -0.30 19.89
CA TRP A 129 -6.90 -0.45 18.60
C TRP A 129 -8.22 -1.24 18.69
N ASP A 130 -9.33 -0.56 18.43
CA ASP A 130 -10.69 -1.10 18.41
C ASP A 130 -11.62 -0.22 17.54
N ALA A 131 -12.93 -0.32 17.73
CA ALA A 131 -13.92 0.43 16.95
C ALA A 131 -13.97 1.92 17.32
N ASP A 132 -13.60 2.28 18.55
CA ASP A 132 -13.54 3.67 19.02
C ASP A 132 -12.15 4.28 18.75
N HIS A 133 -11.17 3.45 18.45
CA HIS A 133 -9.79 3.83 18.12
C HIS A 133 -9.38 3.24 16.76
N PRO A 134 -10.05 3.58 15.64
CA PRO A 134 -9.73 2.99 14.36
C PRO A 134 -8.40 3.53 13.80
N VAL A 135 -7.94 2.94 12.70
CA VAL A 135 -6.70 3.35 12.02
C VAL A 135 -6.91 3.57 10.52
N HIS A 136 -6.00 4.32 9.90
CA HIS A 136 -5.84 4.38 8.44
C HIS A 136 -4.73 3.44 8.00
N LEU A 137 -5.05 2.46 7.16
CA LEU A 137 -4.05 1.55 6.61
C LEU A 137 -3.53 2.08 5.27
N VAL A 138 -2.22 2.21 5.11
CA VAL A 138 -1.58 2.65 3.85
C VAL A 138 -0.63 1.58 3.35
N GLY A 139 -1.06 0.84 2.33
CA GLY A 139 -0.32 -0.30 1.79
C GLY A 139 0.35 0.01 0.45
N HIS A 140 1.67 -0.15 0.37
CA HIS A 140 2.40 -0.08 -0.90
C HIS A 140 2.58 -1.47 -1.53
N SER A 141 2.41 -1.57 -2.86
CA SER A 141 2.61 -2.81 -3.61
C SER A 141 1.75 -3.94 -3.00
N MET A 142 2.34 -5.10 -2.66
CA MET A 142 1.65 -6.19 -1.95
C MET A 142 1.00 -5.75 -0.64
N GLY A 143 1.50 -4.71 0.03
CA GLY A 143 0.94 -4.17 1.26
C GLY A 143 -0.53 -3.77 1.12
N GLY A 144 -0.94 -3.26 -0.04
CA GLY A 144 -2.35 -2.93 -0.28
C GLY A 144 -3.26 -4.17 -0.33
N LEU A 145 -2.76 -5.31 -0.82
CA LEU A 145 -3.48 -6.59 -0.76
C LEU A 145 -3.61 -7.05 0.70
N THR A 146 -2.52 -6.98 1.45
CA THR A 146 -2.47 -7.31 2.88
C THR A 146 -3.47 -6.48 3.69
N THR A 147 -3.50 -5.15 3.51
CA THR A 147 -4.44 -4.29 4.24
C THR A 147 -5.89 -4.60 3.92
N ARG A 148 -6.18 -4.99 2.68
CA ARG A 148 -7.54 -5.31 2.24
C ARG A 148 -7.99 -6.66 2.81
N SER A 149 -7.10 -7.65 2.82
CA SER A 149 -7.31 -8.94 3.47
C SER A 149 -7.48 -8.82 4.99
N LEU A 150 -6.74 -7.92 5.64
CA LEU A 150 -6.93 -7.67 7.07
C LEU A 150 -8.32 -7.11 7.37
N VAL A 151 -8.79 -6.13 6.60
CA VAL A 151 -10.15 -5.58 6.77
C VAL A 151 -11.20 -6.67 6.63
N ASP A 152 -11.04 -7.57 5.66
CA ASP A 152 -11.96 -8.70 5.46
C ASP A 152 -11.95 -9.67 6.64
N LEU A 153 -10.78 -10.06 7.15
CA LEU A 153 -10.65 -10.89 8.34
C LEU A 153 -11.24 -10.21 9.59
N LEU A 154 -11.07 -8.90 9.75
CA LEU A 154 -11.62 -8.15 10.88
C LEU A 154 -13.16 -8.16 10.85
N GLU A 155 -13.76 -7.87 9.70
CA GLU A 155 -15.22 -7.76 9.60
C GLU A 155 -15.91 -9.13 9.53
N ASP A 156 -15.39 -10.09 8.77
CA ASP A 156 -16.08 -11.36 8.51
C ASP A 156 -15.48 -12.55 9.27
N GLY A 157 -14.25 -12.41 9.77
CA GLY A 157 -13.48 -13.49 10.37
C GLY A 157 -13.07 -14.55 9.34
N SER A 158 -12.84 -15.78 9.79
CA SER A 158 -12.65 -16.94 8.90
C SER A 158 -13.69 -18.01 9.21
N ALA A 159 -14.49 -18.36 8.20
CA ALA A 159 -15.45 -19.46 8.32
C ALA A 159 -14.72 -20.79 8.55
N GLU A 160 -13.60 -21.01 7.87
CA GLU A 160 -12.80 -22.22 7.98
C GLU A 160 -12.23 -22.41 9.39
N GLU A 161 -11.72 -21.34 10.03
CA GLU A 161 -11.24 -21.41 11.41
C GLU A 161 -12.38 -21.64 12.41
N ARG A 162 -13.54 -21.00 12.20
CA ARG A 162 -14.72 -21.24 13.03
C ARG A 162 -15.22 -22.68 12.91
N ASP A 163 -15.31 -23.23 11.71
CA ASP A 163 -15.72 -24.61 11.46
C ASP A 163 -14.71 -25.60 12.07
N TYR A 164 -13.41 -25.32 11.96
CA TYR A 164 -12.36 -26.10 12.60
C TYR A 164 -12.49 -26.09 14.12
N HIS A 165 -12.75 -24.93 14.73
CA HIS A 165 -12.92 -24.80 16.17
C HIS A 165 -14.18 -25.50 16.69
N GLN A 166 -15.29 -25.49 15.92
CA GLN A 166 -16.51 -26.23 16.28
C GLN A 166 -16.25 -27.73 16.45
N VAL A 167 -15.40 -28.32 15.61
CA VAL A 167 -15.03 -29.74 15.70
C VAL A 167 -13.84 -30.01 16.62
N HIS A 168 -13.08 -28.98 17.00
CA HIS A 168 -11.98 -29.03 17.98
C HIS A 168 -12.15 -27.99 19.11
N PRO A 169 -13.21 -28.09 19.95
CA PRO A 169 -13.55 -27.03 20.92
C PRO A 169 -12.53 -26.84 22.05
N ASN A 170 -11.59 -27.78 22.22
CA ASN A 170 -10.51 -27.68 23.21
C ASN A 170 -9.28 -26.90 22.69
N GLU A 171 -9.20 -26.63 21.39
CA GLU A 171 -8.18 -25.75 20.81
C GLU A 171 -8.70 -24.31 20.82
N SER A 172 -7.86 -23.35 21.22
CA SER A 172 -8.22 -21.93 21.13
C SER A 172 -8.42 -21.49 19.68
N MET A 173 -9.12 -20.39 19.47
CA MET A 173 -9.21 -19.68 18.18
C MET A 173 -8.87 -18.20 18.43
N SER A 174 -8.08 -17.59 17.55
CA SER A 174 -7.80 -16.16 17.64
C SER A 174 -9.09 -15.34 17.51
N SER A 175 -9.20 -14.25 18.28
CA SER A 175 -10.31 -13.31 18.15
C SER A 175 -10.39 -12.68 16.76
N LEU A 176 -9.29 -12.60 16.02
CA LEU A 176 -9.30 -12.13 14.63
C LEU A 176 -10.30 -12.94 13.77
N PHE A 177 -10.36 -14.26 13.95
CA PHE A 177 -11.20 -15.13 13.11
C PHE A 177 -12.69 -15.14 13.50
N GLU A 178 -13.06 -14.46 14.58
CA GLU A 178 -14.46 -14.29 14.98
C GLU A 178 -15.23 -13.30 14.08
N GLY A 179 -14.53 -12.33 13.47
CA GLY A 179 -15.13 -11.23 12.72
C GLY A 179 -15.73 -10.13 13.61
N ASN A 180 -16.65 -9.35 13.03
CA ASN A 180 -17.39 -8.23 13.62
C ASN A 180 -16.53 -7.10 14.21
N LYS A 181 -15.42 -6.76 13.57
CA LYS A 181 -14.50 -5.70 14.00
C LYS A 181 -14.38 -4.61 12.94
N SER A 182 -15.17 -3.55 13.08
CA SER A 182 -15.02 -2.34 12.26
C SER A 182 -13.94 -1.44 12.86
N TRP A 183 -12.67 -1.85 12.73
CA TRP A 183 -11.52 -1.18 13.39
C TRP A 183 -10.65 -0.38 12.40
N VAL A 184 -11.03 -0.32 11.13
CA VAL A 184 -10.27 0.38 10.08
C VAL A 184 -11.18 1.43 9.47
N HIS A 185 -10.73 2.68 9.49
CA HIS A 185 -11.50 3.79 8.94
C HIS A 185 -11.25 3.95 7.44
N SER A 186 -9.99 3.79 7.00
CA SER A 186 -9.65 3.84 5.59
C SER A 186 -8.51 2.89 5.18
N VAL A 187 -8.49 2.55 3.89
CA VAL A 187 -7.41 1.81 3.21
C VAL A 187 -6.94 2.62 2.02
N SER A 188 -5.66 3.00 2.00
CA SER A 188 -4.99 3.59 0.84
C SER A 188 -4.00 2.61 0.24
N SER A 189 -4.22 2.25 -1.02
CA SER A 189 -3.30 1.38 -1.77
C SER A 189 -2.42 2.20 -2.71
N ILE A 190 -1.13 1.90 -2.76
CA ILE A 190 -0.15 2.61 -3.59
C ILE A 190 0.54 1.59 -4.48
N ALA A 191 0.38 1.72 -5.80
CA ALA A 191 0.96 0.80 -6.78
C ALA A 191 0.62 -0.69 -6.52
N THR A 192 -0.52 -0.97 -5.89
CA THR A 192 -0.90 -2.33 -5.47
C THR A 192 -1.40 -3.17 -6.64
N PRO A 193 -0.97 -4.42 -6.80
CA PRO A 193 -1.49 -5.31 -7.84
C PRO A 193 -2.82 -5.94 -7.41
N HIS A 194 -3.92 -5.16 -7.35
CA HIS A 194 -5.23 -5.67 -6.92
C HIS A 194 -5.75 -6.83 -7.76
N ASN A 195 -5.29 -6.96 -9.00
CA ASN A 195 -5.62 -8.05 -9.91
C ASN A 195 -4.39 -8.90 -10.27
N GLY A 196 -3.35 -8.82 -9.43
CA GLY A 196 -2.07 -9.46 -9.64
C GLY A 196 -1.20 -8.72 -10.66
N THR A 197 -0.01 -9.25 -10.89
CA THR A 197 0.89 -8.81 -11.94
C THR A 197 1.29 -9.99 -12.79
N THR A 198 1.29 -9.81 -14.11
CA THR A 198 1.74 -10.84 -15.05
C THR A 198 3.22 -11.20 -14.84
N TYR A 199 3.99 -10.33 -14.16
CA TYR A 199 5.36 -10.63 -13.78
C TYR A 199 5.44 -11.77 -12.75
N ALA A 200 4.43 -11.89 -11.88
CA ALA A 200 4.33 -12.90 -10.84
C ALA A 200 3.66 -14.20 -11.31
N ASP A 201 3.19 -14.27 -12.57
CA ASP A 201 2.71 -15.52 -13.17
C ASP A 201 3.83 -16.57 -13.36
N ASP A 202 5.07 -16.23 -12.98
CA ASP A 202 6.22 -17.12 -12.88
C ASP A 202 6.99 -16.78 -11.60
N GLU A 203 6.95 -17.71 -10.64
CA GLU A 203 7.58 -17.56 -9.33
C GLU A 203 9.08 -17.20 -9.42
N ASN A 204 9.80 -17.68 -10.44
CA ASN A 204 11.23 -17.43 -10.58
C ASN A 204 11.53 -15.94 -10.79
N ARG A 205 10.60 -15.20 -11.40
CA ARG A 205 10.72 -13.74 -11.57
C ARG A 205 10.56 -13.01 -10.24
N ILE A 206 9.68 -13.51 -9.37
CA ILE A 206 9.47 -12.97 -8.01
C ILE A 206 10.68 -13.24 -7.13
N ILE A 207 11.18 -14.47 -7.13
CA ILE A 207 12.41 -14.88 -6.44
C ILE A 207 13.59 -14.00 -6.88
N SER A 208 13.77 -13.83 -8.20
CA SER A 208 14.84 -12.99 -8.77
C SER A 208 14.68 -11.53 -8.38
N PHE A 209 13.46 -10.99 -8.45
CA PHE A 209 13.17 -9.62 -8.04
C PHE A 209 13.52 -9.37 -6.57
N VAL A 210 13.08 -10.23 -5.65
CA VAL A 210 13.36 -10.09 -4.21
C VAL A 210 14.87 -10.09 -3.96
N LYS A 211 15.60 -11.04 -4.58
CA LYS A 211 17.06 -11.11 -4.48
C LYS A 211 17.71 -9.81 -4.98
N ASP A 212 17.32 -9.36 -6.17
CA ASP A 212 17.93 -8.18 -6.78
C ASP A 212 17.59 -6.89 -6.03
N LEU A 213 16.37 -6.75 -5.50
CA LEU A 213 15.98 -5.63 -4.64
C LEU A 213 16.92 -5.52 -3.43
N ILE A 214 17.08 -6.61 -2.69
CA ILE A 214 17.94 -6.66 -1.50
C ILE A 214 19.39 -6.30 -1.86
N ILE A 215 19.93 -6.86 -2.95
CA ILE A 215 21.30 -6.59 -3.40
C ILE A 215 21.48 -5.12 -3.81
N ASN A 216 20.52 -4.54 -4.53
CA ASN A 216 20.59 -3.14 -4.96
C ASN A 216 20.50 -2.18 -3.78
N VAL A 217 19.61 -2.43 -2.82
CA VAL A 217 19.51 -1.63 -1.59
C VAL A 217 20.79 -1.74 -0.75
N ALA A 218 21.34 -2.95 -0.57
CA ALA A 218 22.61 -3.13 0.14
C ALA A 218 23.78 -2.40 -0.55
N SER A 219 23.78 -2.36 -1.89
CA SER A 219 24.82 -1.67 -2.67
C SER A 219 24.75 -0.15 -2.51
N VAL A 220 23.54 0.43 -2.52
CA VAL A 220 23.33 1.88 -2.35
C VAL A 220 23.64 2.34 -0.92
N THR A 221 23.40 1.49 0.07
CA THR A 221 23.71 1.78 1.48
C THR A 221 25.18 1.56 1.84
N GLY A 222 25.99 1.00 0.92
CA GLY A 222 27.39 0.66 1.19
C GLY A 222 27.57 -0.48 2.19
N ILE A 223 26.50 -1.23 2.48
CA ILE A 223 26.51 -2.33 3.43
C ILE A 223 27.07 -3.56 2.73
N SER A 224 28.10 -4.17 3.32
CA SER A 224 28.57 -5.46 2.81
C SER A 224 27.46 -6.49 2.95
N GLN A 225 27.27 -7.32 1.91
CA GLN A 225 26.25 -8.36 1.95
C GLN A 225 26.42 -9.29 3.16
N GLU A 226 27.62 -9.45 3.70
CA GLU A 226 27.88 -10.29 4.88
C GLU A 226 27.30 -9.71 6.18
N ASN A 227 27.30 -8.37 6.32
CA ASN A 227 26.86 -7.64 7.50
C ASN A 227 25.43 -7.11 7.39
N LEU A 228 24.70 -7.45 6.32
CA LEU A 228 23.35 -6.96 6.10
C LEU A 228 22.41 -7.41 7.23
N VAL A 229 21.70 -6.44 7.80
CA VAL A 229 20.63 -6.64 8.77
C VAL A 229 19.31 -6.62 7.99
N TYR A 230 18.82 -7.79 7.65
CA TYR A 230 17.53 -8.01 7.01
C TYR A 230 17.00 -9.40 7.37
N ASP A 231 15.70 -9.49 7.64
CA ASP A 231 15.02 -10.67 8.11
C ASP A 231 13.75 -10.94 7.27
N PHE A 232 13.64 -12.16 6.72
CA PHE A 232 12.47 -12.58 5.95
C PHE A 232 11.28 -12.97 6.84
N LYS A 233 11.47 -13.12 8.16
CA LYS A 233 10.40 -13.37 9.14
C LYS A 233 9.59 -14.65 8.90
N LEU A 234 10.21 -15.63 8.24
CA LEU A 234 9.63 -16.92 7.88
C LEU A 234 9.71 -17.96 9.03
N ASP A 235 9.55 -17.50 10.27
CA ASP A 235 9.63 -18.35 11.46
C ASP A 235 8.59 -19.47 11.43
N HIS A 236 7.39 -19.19 10.92
CA HIS A 236 6.31 -20.17 10.81
C HIS A 236 6.66 -21.32 9.84
N TRP A 237 7.43 -21.03 8.79
CA TRP A 237 8.03 -22.03 7.89
C TRP A 237 9.30 -22.69 8.43
N GLY A 238 9.75 -22.32 9.64
CA GLY A 238 10.99 -22.82 10.23
C GLY A 238 12.26 -22.26 9.57
N ILE A 239 12.17 -21.13 8.85
CA ILE A 239 13.29 -20.53 8.13
C ILE A 239 13.71 -19.23 8.80
N ARG A 240 14.81 -19.29 9.54
CA ARG A 240 15.44 -18.14 10.20
C ARG A 240 16.92 -18.06 9.91
N ARG A 241 17.53 -16.89 10.11
CA ARG A 241 18.99 -16.76 10.07
C ARG A 241 19.58 -17.37 11.34
N GLU A 242 20.46 -18.36 11.18
CA GLU A 242 21.08 -19.03 12.33
C GLU A 242 22.24 -18.19 12.93
N PRO A 243 22.58 -18.38 14.22
CA PRO A 243 23.71 -17.67 14.83
C PRO A 243 25.01 -17.90 14.04
N ARG A 244 25.67 -16.80 13.64
CA ARG A 244 26.89 -16.78 12.80
C ARG A 244 26.68 -17.20 11.34
N GLU A 245 25.44 -17.43 10.89
CA GLU A 245 25.14 -17.58 9.47
C GLU A 245 25.34 -16.24 8.76
N SER A 246 26.05 -16.22 7.63
CA SER A 246 26.13 -15.02 6.81
C SER A 246 24.79 -14.72 6.17
N PHE A 247 24.51 -13.44 5.92
CA PHE A 247 23.29 -13.07 5.22
C PHE A 247 23.23 -13.68 3.81
N LYS A 248 24.37 -13.82 3.11
CA LYS A 248 24.42 -14.50 1.81
C LYS A 248 23.97 -15.96 1.89
N SER A 249 24.40 -16.70 2.92
CA SER A 249 23.94 -18.07 3.17
C SER A 249 22.44 -18.09 3.47
N TYR A 250 21.98 -17.19 4.33
CA TYR A 250 20.57 -17.07 4.68
C TYR A 250 19.68 -16.74 3.47
N LEU A 251 20.06 -15.76 2.66
CA LEU A 251 19.40 -15.42 1.41
C LEU A 251 19.36 -16.63 0.46
N SER A 252 20.48 -17.34 0.31
CA SER A 252 20.52 -18.56 -0.52
C SER A 252 19.57 -19.64 0.01
N LYS A 253 19.46 -19.82 1.33
CA LYS A 253 18.53 -20.77 1.95
C LYS A 253 17.07 -20.42 1.65
N VAL A 254 16.70 -19.13 1.75
CA VAL A 254 15.34 -18.66 1.42
C VAL A 254 15.05 -18.82 -0.06
N ILE A 255 15.95 -18.36 -0.94
CA ILE A 255 15.76 -18.36 -2.40
C ILE A 255 15.66 -19.77 -2.99
N ASN A 256 16.33 -20.76 -2.39
CA ASN A 256 16.27 -22.17 -2.84
C ASN A 256 15.28 -23.02 -2.02
N SER A 257 14.43 -22.40 -1.20
CA SER A 257 13.47 -23.11 -0.36
C SER A 257 12.27 -23.59 -1.17
N LYS A 258 11.65 -24.69 -0.74
CA LYS A 258 10.40 -25.21 -1.33
C LYS A 258 9.17 -24.38 -1.01
N ILE A 259 9.27 -23.40 -0.12
CA ILE A 259 8.15 -22.49 0.19
C ILE A 259 7.64 -21.75 -1.06
N TRP A 260 8.49 -21.55 -2.07
CA TRP A 260 8.09 -20.90 -3.31
C TRP A 260 7.12 -21.75 -4.15
N GLU A 261 7.10 -23.07 -3.94
CA GLU A 261 6.16 -24.00 -4.57
C GLU A 261 4.78 -23.99 -3.88
N SER A 262 4.66 -23.34 -2.72
CA SER A 262 3.40 -23.23 -1.95
C SER A 262 2.42 -22.28 -2.63
N THR A 263 1.12 -22.51 -2.43
CA THR A 263 0.09 -21.50 -2.72
C THR A 263 -0.06 -20.48 -1.59
N ASP A 264 0.56 -20.72 -0.44
CA ASP A 264 0.59 -19.83 0.72
C ASP A 264 1.90 -19.05 0.76
N ILE A 265 2.13 -18.25 -0.30
CA ILE A 265 3.34 -17.46 -0.49
C ILE A 265 3.04 -16.25 -1.38
N SER A 266 3.82 -15.18 -1.24
CA SER A 266 3.68 -13.97 -2.05
C SER A 266 3.75 -14.20 -3.57
N ALA A 267 4.56 -15.16 -4.03
CA ALA A 267 4.67 -15.46 -5.46
C ALA A 267 3.33 -15.91 -6.06
N TYR A 268 2.57 -16.75 -5.34
CA TYR A 268 1.23 -17.15 -5.75
C TYR A 268 0.25 -15.96 -5.65
N ASP A 269 0.22 -15.28 -4.51
CA ASP A 269 -0.76 -14.21 -4.26
C ASP A 269 -0.61 -12.99 -5.18
N LEU A 270 0.61 -12.71 -5.63
CA LEU A 270 0.89 -11.62 -6.58
C LEU A 270 0.61 -12.04 -8.03
N SER A 271 0.52 -13.33 -8.32
CA SER A 271 0.17 -13.81 -9.66
C SER A 271 -1.26 -13.40 -10.02
N THR A 272 -1.54 -13.28 -11.31
CA THR A 272 -2.90 -12.96 -11.76
C THR A 272 -3.92 -14.04 -11.40
N PRO A 273 -3.63 -15.37 -11.41
CA PRO A 273 -4.54 -16.36 -10.84
C PRO A 273 -4.76 -16.23 -9.34
N GLY A 274 -3.70 -16.04 -8.55
CA GLY A 274 -3.81 -15.94 -7.08
C GLY A 274 -4.61 -14.70 -6.65
N ALA A 275 -4.35 -13.55 -7.27
CA ALA A 275 -5.14 -12.35 -7.04
C ALA A 275 -6.60 -12.49 -7.48
N ALA A 276 -6.89 -13.25 -8.54
CA ALA A 276 -8.26 -13.53 -8.95
C ALA A 276 -9.00 -14.39 -7.91
N VAL A 277 -8.33 -15.35 -7.27
CA VAL A 277 -8.87 -16.11 -6.13
C VAL A 277 -9.12 -15.18 -4.94
N LEU A 278 -8.15 -14.30 -4.63
CA LEU A 278 -8.30 -13.32 -3.55
C LEU A 278 -9.52 -12.42 -3.77
N ASN A 279 -9.72 -11.92 -4.98
CA ASN A 279 -10.84 -11.02 -5.32
C ASN A 279 -12.21 -11.68 -5.24
N GLN A 280 -12.29 -13.02 -5.25
CA GLN A 280 -13.54 -13.76 -5.01
C GLN A 280 -13.85 -13.92 -3.52
N LYS A 281 -12.84 -13.84 -2.66
CA LYS A 281 -12.96 -14.06 -1.22
C LYS A 281 -13.06 -12.74 -0.44
N VAL A 282 -12.29 -11.74 -0.84
CA VAL A 282 -12.13 -10.46 -0.14
C VAL A 282 -13.00 -9.39 -0.78
N GLU A 283 -13.98 -8.90 -0.04
CA GLU A 283 -14.91 -7.87 -0.52
C GLU A 283 -14.48 -6.44 -0.15
N THR A 284 -14.98 -5.44 -0.89
CA THR A 284 -14.88 -4.03 -0.48
C THR A 284 -15.98 -3.76 0.54
N LYS A 285 -15.60 -3.47 1.80
CA LYS A 285 -16.53 -3.32 2.92
C LYS A 285 -17.24 -1.97 2.91
N SER A 286 -18.53 -1.96 3.24
CA SER A 286 -19.39 -0.78 3.04
C SER A 286 -19.01 0.42 3.89
N ASP A 287 -18.42 0.19 5.06
CA ASP A 287 -18.20 1.22 6.08
C ASP A 287 -16.75 1.76 6.09
N VAL A 288 -15.91 1.29 5.16
CA VAL A 288 -14.50 1.69 5.03
C VAL A 288 -14.31 2.56 3.78
N TYR A 289 -13.49 3.61 3.89
CA TYR A 289 -13.04 4.38 2.72
C TYR A 289 -11.87 3.69 2.02
N TYR A 290 -11.90 3.56 0.69
CA TYR A 290 -10.79 3.00 -0.08
C TYR A 290 -10.24 4.01 -1.08
N PHE A 291 -8.91 4.11 -1.16
CA PHE A 291 -8.18 4.95 -2.12
C PHE A 291 -7.13 4.15 -2.87
N SER A 292 -6.88 4.53 -4.12
CA SER A 292 -5.77 3.96 -4.88
C SER A 292 -4.96 5.01 -5.63
N TYR A 293 -3.65 4.88 -5.52
CA TYR A 293 -2.64 5.71 -6.15
C TYR A 293 -1.88 4.86 -7.16
N THR A 294 -2.01 5.18 -8.44
CA THR A 294 -1.49 4.36 -9.53
C THR A 294 -0.40 5.09 -10.30
N GLY A 295 0.76 4.45 -10.44
CA GLY A 295 1.85 4.93 -11.29
C GLY A 295 1.79 4.40 -12.71
N GLN A 296 2.49 5.11 -13.60
CA GLN A 296 2.85 4.59 -14.90
C GLN A 296 4.14 5.23 -15.39
N THR A 297 5.18 4.42 -15.51
CA THR A 297 6.48 4.83 -16.07
C THR A 297 6.61 4.39 -17.53
N SER A 298 5.85 3.39 -17.97
CA SER A 298 5.94 2.87 -19.34
C SER A 298 5.29 3.81 -20.38
N LYS A 299 5.83 3.81 -21.60
CA LYS A 299 5.33 4.58 -22.75
C LYS A 299 5.01 3.64 -23.90
N LYS A 300 3.92 3.92 -24.60
CA LYS A 300 3.56 3.20 -25.82
C LYS A 300 4.54 3.52 -26.94
N SER A 301 5.21 2.50 -27.45
CA SER A 301 6.06 2.57 -28.64
C SER A 301 5.20 2.87 -29.87
N ILE A 302 5.57 3.90 -30.62
CA ILE A 302 4.92 4.25 -31.89
C ILE A 302 5.15 3.19 -32.98
N LEU A 303 6.21 2.37 -32.85
CA LEU A 303 6.58 1.37 -33.83
C LEU A 303 5.85 0.04 -33.62
N THR A 304 5.79 -0.44 -32.37
CA THR A 304 5.27 -1.78 -32.06
C THR A 304 3.93 -1.75 -31.35
N GLY A 305 3.51 -0.59 -30.83
CA GLY A 305 2.33 -0.46 -29.97
C GLY A 305 2.50 -1.06 -28.57
N GLN A 306 3.62 -1.72 -28.29
CA GLN A 306 3.99 -2.26 -26.98
C GLN A 306 4.39 -1.13 -26.03
N HIS A 307 4.31 -1.36 -24.73
CA HIS A 307 4.81 -0.45 -23.73
C HIS A 307 6.27 -0.76 -23.38
N ILE A 308 7.09 0.29 -23.30
CA ILE A 308 8.52 0.20 -23.01
C ILE A 308 8.88 1.18 -21.87
N PRO A 309 10.01 0.96 -21.16
CA PRO A 309 10.50 1.89 -20.15
C PRO A 309 10.63 3.31 -20.70
N SER A 310 10.26 4.30 -19.90
CA SER A 310 10.58 5.70 -20.20
C SER A 310 11.97 6.06 -19.70
N ALA A 311 12.41 7.27 -20.01
CA ALA A 311 13.64 7.82 -19.47
C ALA A 311 13.61 8.02 -17.93
N TYR A 312 12.42 7.97 -17.32
CA TYR A 312 12.23 8.10 -15.87
C TYR A 312 12.18 6.74 -15.16
N THR A 313 12.12 5.63 -15.89
CA THR A 313 12.10 4.29 -15.28
C THR A 313 13.47 3.95 -14.71
N HIS A 314 13.54 3.62 -13.42
CA HIS A 314 14.76 3.14 -12.79
C HIS A 314 15.30 1.89 -13.50
N LEU A 315 16.62 1.79 -13.67
CA LEU A 315 17.26 0.75 -14.51
C LEU A 315 16.88 -0.67 -14.07
N PHE A 316 16.77 -0.89 -12.76
CA PHE A 316 16.32 -2.17 -12.17
C PHE A 316 14.94 -2.61 -12.68
N LEU A 317 14.07 -1.66 -13.05
CA LEU A 317 12.71 -1.92 -13.50
C LEU A 317 12.58 -2.02 -15.04
N HIS A 318 13.66 -1.85 -15.81
CA HIS A 318 13.58 -1.84 -17.29
C HIS A 318 13.12 -3.18 -17.87
N GLN A 319 13.69 -4.29 -17.39
CA GLN A 319 13.33 -5.63 -17.86
C GLN A 319 11.88 -5.97 -17.47
N PRO A 320 11.45 -5.79 -16.21
CA PRO A 320 10.05 -5.96 -15.82
C PRO A 320 9.10 -5.10 -16.65
N THR A 321 9.36 -3.80 -16.78
CA THR A 321 8.52 -2.87 -17.56
C THR A 321 8.29 -3.34 -18.99
N SER A 322 9.38 -3.79 -19.66
CA SER A 322 9.35 -4.28 -21.03
C SER A 322 8.65 -5.64 -21.16
N PHE A 323 8.69 -6.47 -20.10
CA PHE A 323 7.99 -7.75 -20.05
C PHE A 323 6.48 -7.52 -19.98
N LEU A 324 6.00 -6.75 -18.99
CA LEU A 324 4.58 -6.43 -18.84
C LEU A 324 4.03 -5.75 -20.10
N GLY A 325 4.79 -4.82 -20.67
CA GLY A 325 4.36 -3.98 -21.79
C GLY A 325 4.11 -4.71 -23.13
N LYS A 326 4.33 -6.02 -23.17
CA LYS A 326 4.02 -6.87 -24.34
C LYS A 326 3.40 -8.22 -23.96
N PHE A 327 3.25 -8.53 -22.68
CA PHE A 327 2.71 -9.81 -22.25
C PHE A 327 1.25 -9.93 -22.64
N SER A 328 0.82 -11.12 -23.07
CA SER A 328 -0.57 -11.40 -23.40
C SER A 328 -0.85 -12.87 -23.16
N ARG A 329 -2.07 -13.18 -22.74
CA ARG A 329 -2.56 -14.54 -22.51
C ARG A 329 -3.99 -14.61 -23.03
N THR A 330 -4.22 -15.47 -24.01
CA THR A 330 -5.51 -15.60 -24.70
C THR A 330 -6.25 -16.89 -24.35
N ASN A 331 -5.57 -17.86 -23.76
CA ASN A 331 -6.16 -19.13 -23.35
C ASN A 331 -6.61 -19.02 -21.88
N PRO A 332 -7.92 -19.10 -21.59
CA PRO A 332 -8.43 -18.97 -20.22
C PRO A 332 -8.04 -20.14 -19.31
N GLN A 333 -7.57 -21.28 -19.88
CA GLN A 333 -7.06 -22.40 -19.08
C GLN A 333 -5.70 -22.10 -18.45
N ASP A 334 -4.95 -21.13 -18.99
CA ASP A 334 -3.63 -20.75 -18.50
C ASP A 334 -3.69 -19.63 -17.43
N GLY A 335 -4.90 -19.21 -17.05
CA GLY A 335 -5.18 -18.11 -16.10
C GLY A 335 -6.03 -16.97 -16.69
N PRO A 336 -6.22 -15.86 -15.95
CA PRO A 336 -7.00 -14.71 -16.42
C PRO A 336 -6.56 -14.19 -17.79
N ILE A 337 -7.49 -13.82 -18.65
CA ILE A 337 -7.16 -13.28 -19.98
C ILE A 337 -6.40 -11.96 -19.82
N ILE A 338 -5.24 -11.88 -20.48
CA ILE A 338 -4.39 -10.69 -20.50
C ILE A 338 -4.33 -10.15 -21.92
N ASP A 339 -4.83 -8.94 -22.11
CA ASP A 339 -4.83 -8.22 -23.37
C ASP A 339 -3.98 -6.94 -23.30
N LYS A 340 -4.09 -6.08 -24.32
CA LYS A 340 -3.29 -4.85 -24.45
C LYS A 340 -3.59 -3.82 -23.35
N SER A 341 -4.71 -3.92 -22.63
CA SER A 341 -5.05 -3.01 -21.53
C SER A 341 -4.11 -3.17 -20.33
N TRP A 342 -3.41 -4.31 -20.22
CA TRP A 342 -2.43 -4.60 -19.18
C TRP A 342 -1.02 -4.07 -19.47
N TRP A 343 -0.76 -3.63 -20.70
CA TRP A 343 0.59 -3.19 -21.09
C TRP A 343 1.07 -1.91 -20.38
N PRO A 344 0.24 -0.88 -20.14
CA PRO A 344 0.65 0.25 -19.30
C PRO A 344 0.99 -0.21 -17.88
N ASN A 345 2.14 0.21 -17.37
CA ASN A 345 2.67 -0.28 -16.09
C ASN A 345 3.68 0.69 -15.46
N ASP A 346 3.92 0.51 -14.17
CA ASP A 346 4.90 1.24 -13.34
C ASP A 346 6.25 0.53 -13.22
N GLY A 347 6.42 -0.58 -13.93
CA GLY A 347 7.59 -1.45 -13.88
C GLY A 347 7.36 -2.78 -13.18
N LEU A 348 6.43 -2.90 -12.24
CA LEU A 348 6.10 -4.20 -11.62
C LEU A 348 4.63 -4.52 -11.68
N VAL A 349 3.77 -3.53 -11.78
CA VAL A 349 2.31 -3.67 -11.74
C VAL A 349 1.70 -2.99 -12.95
N SER A 350 0.77 -3.69 -13.61
CA SER A 350 -0.01 -3.12 -14.70
C SER A 350 -0.94 -2.04 -14.14
N THR A 351 -1.04 -0.89 -14.81
CA THR A 351 -1.88 0.24 -14.39
C THR A 351 -3.33 -0.19 -14.17
N VAL A 352 -3.87 -1.04 -15.05
CA VAL A 352 -5.24 -1.57 -14.91
C VAL A 352 -5.43 -2.41 -13.63
N SER A 353 -4.37 -3.07 -13.15
CA SER A 353 -4.40 -3.87 -11.93
C SER A 353 -4.34 -3.00 -10.67
N SER A 354 -3.84 -1.77 -10.77
CA SER A 354 -3.60 -0.90 -9.61
C SER A 354 -4.78 -0.01 -9.22
N PHE A 355 -5.77 0.19 -10.08
CA PHE A 355 -6.91 1.04 -9.77
C PHE A 355 -7.82 0.47 -8.69
N SER A 356 -8.23 -0.79 -8.83
CA SER A 356 -9.13 -1.45 -7.89
C SER A 356 -9.18 -2.94 -8.21
N PRO A 357 -9.68 -3.77 -7.28
CA PRO A 357 -10.03 -5.16 -7.61
C PRO A 357 -11.13 -5.18 -8.68
N PHE A 358 -11.00 -6.06 -9.67
CA PHE A 358 -12.00 -6.18 -10.73
C PHE A 358 -13.33 -6.66 -10.17
N GLY A 359 -14.41 -6.08 -10.70
CA GLY A 359 -15.78 -6.39 -10.28
C GLY A 359 -16.21 -5.72 -8.97
N GLN A 360 -15.29 -5.09 -8.23
CA GLN A 360 -15.62 -4.38 -6.99
C GLN A 360 -15.98 -2.91 -7.26
N PRO A 361 -16.81 -2.28 -6.40
CA PRO A 361 -17.22 -0.89 -6.59
C PRO A 361 -16.03 0.08 -6.64
N ALA A 362 -15.96 0.89 -7.69
CA ALA A 362 -14.89 1.85 -7.90
C ALA A 362 -15.40 3.10 -8.63
N LYS A 363 -14.79 4.25 -8.32
CA LYS A 363 -15.05 5.54 -8.98
C LYS A 363 -13.76 6.35 -9.06
N ALA A 364 -13.66 7.17 -10.12
CA ALA A 364 -12.61 8.18 -10.15
C ALA A 364 -12.83 9.16 -9.01
N TYR A 365 -11.77 9.46 -8.25
CA TYR A 365 -11.83 10.44 -7.19
C TYR A 365 -12.04 11.83 -7.79
N ASN A 366 -13.04 12.53 -7.27
CA ASN A 366 -13.49 13.84 -7.75
C ASN A 366 -13.48 14.91 -6.64
N GLY A 367 -12.72 14.66 -5.57
CA GLY A 367 -12.70 15.51 -4.37
C GLY A 367 -13.67 15.09 -3.27
N VAL A 368 -14.52 14.09 -3.52
CA VAL A 368 -15.45 13.54 -2.51
C VAL A 368 -15.26 12.03 -2.41
N ALA A 369 -14.78 11.57 -1.24
CA ALA A 369 -14.58 10.16 -0.96
C ALA A 369 -15.92 9.48 -0.63
N GLU A 370 -16.12 8.26 -1.12
CA GLU A 370 -17.28 7.43 -0.78
C GLU A 370 -16.81 6.15 -0.08
N LYS A 371 -17.44 5.82 1.06
CA LYS A 371 -17.27 4.52 1.74
C LYS A 371 -17.75 3.37 0.83
N GLY A 372 -17.19 2.18 1.00
CA GLY A 372 -17.58 0.99 0.25
C GLY A 372 -17.20 1.00 -1.22
N LYS A 373 -16.32 1.93 -1.64
CA LYS A 373 -15.85 2.04 -3.03
C LYS A 373 -14.39 2.44 -3.09
N TRP A 374 -13.69 1.94 -4.11
CA TRP A 374 -12.36 2.39 -4.49
C TRP A 374 -12.43 3.78 -5.15
N ASN A 375 -11.98 4.80 -4.44
CA ASN A 375 -11.82 6.18 -4.92
C ASN A 375 -10.44 6.31 -5.57
N TYR A 376 -10.33 6.01 -6.86
CA TYR A 376 -9.03 5.96 -7.54
C TYR A 376 -8.58 7.32 -8.06
N TYR A 377 -7.32 7.65 -7.82
CA TYR A 377 -6.71 8.90 -8.29
C TYR A 377 -6.30 8.82 -9.76
N PRO A 378 -6.13 9.98 -10.44
CA PRO A 378 -5.51 10.02 -11.76
C PRO A 378 -4.13 9.37 -11.78
N ILE A 379 -3.77 8.74 -12.91
CA ILE A 379 -2.47 8.07 -13.08
C ILE A 379 -1.32 9.07 -12.89
N MET A 380 -0.41 8.74 -11.99
CA MET A 380 0.83 9.47 -11.76
C MET A 380 1.82 9.17 -12.89
N SER A 381 1.86 10.07 -13.86
CA SER A 381 2.69 9.92 -15.06
C SER A 381 4.18 10.01 -14.73
N ASN A 382 4.97 9.09 -15.30
CA ASN A 382 6.42 8.96 -15.12
C ASN A 382 6.85 8.50 -13.72
N TRP A 383 5.91 8.07 -12.87
CA TRP A 383 6.24 7.41 -11.61
C TRP A 383 6.40 5.91 -11.85
N ASP A 384 7.56 5.39 -11.49
CA ASP A 384 7.78 3.95 -11.42
C ASP A 384 7.42 3.39 -10.02
N HIS A 385 7.51 2.08 -9.90
CA HIS A 385 7.05 1.38 -8.69
C HIS A 385 7.82 1.77 -7.43
N ILE A 386 9.11 2.14 -7.54
CA ILE A 386 9.95 2.43 -6.37
C ILE A 386 10.02 3.93 -6.06
N ASP A 387 9.64 4.79 -7.00
CA ASP A 387 9.39 6.21 -6.75
C ASP A 387 8.39 6.42 -5.60
N PHE A 388 7.34 5.59 -5.50
CA PHE A 388 6.34 5.65 -4.44
C PHE A 388 6.89 5.50 -3.02
N ILE A 389 8.06 4.89 -2.88
CA ILE A 389 8.73 4.68 -1.60
C ILE A 389 10.06 5.41 -1.52
N GLY A 390 10.38 6.27 -2.48
CA GLY A 390 11.53 7.19 -2.43
C GLY A 390 12.91 6.52 -2.40
N ILE A 391 13.00 5.20 -2.62
CA ILE A 391 14.28 4.48 -2.62
C ILE A 391 14.85 4.39 -4.03
N LEU A 392 16.18 4.26 -4.12
CA LEU A 392 16.89 3.97 -5.38
C LEU A 392 16.56 4.95 -6.54
N SER A 393 16.04 6.15 -6.26
CA SER A 393 15.74 7.14 -7.31
C SER A 393 17.04 7.69 -7.89
N LEU A 394 17.59 6.96 -8.88
CA LEU A 394 18.74 7.37 -9.67
C LEU A 394 18.30 8.42 -10.67
N SER A 395 18.20 9.64 -10.19
CA SER A 395 18.15 10.76 -11.09
C SER A 395 19.32 11.69 -10.89
N SER A 396 20.41 11.32 -11.54
CA SER A 396 21.47 12.27 -11.89
C SER A 396 21.00 13.32 -12.92
N LYS A 397 19.72 13.33 -13.34
CA LYS A 397 19.16 14.21 -14.38
C LYS A 397 17.77 14.83 -14.10
N THR A 398 17.18 14.61 -12.93
CA THR A 398 15.95 15.28 -12.46
C THR A 398 16.25 15.97 -11.14
N PRO A 399 15.50 17.01 -10.76
CA PRO A 399 15.56 17.57 -9.42
C PRO A 399 15.43 16.44 -8.39
N ALA A 400 16.06 16.59 -7.22
CA ALA A 400 16.06 15.59 -6.16
C ALA A 400 14.64 15.07 -5.92
N PHE A 401 14.36 13.84 -6.38
CA PHE A 401 13.06 13.22 -6.30
C PHE A 401 12.55 13.30 -4.84
N ASN A 402 11.31 13.73 -4.65
CA ASN A 402 10.75 13.97 -3.33
C ASN A 402 9.39 13.30 -3.21
N VAL A 403 9.32 12.28 -2.36
CA VAL A 403 8.11 11.50 -2.14
C VAL A 403 7.17 12.14 -1.09
N TYR A 404 7.69 13.06 -0.28
CA TYR A 404 6.94 13.75 0.77
C TYR A 404 5.61 14.37 0.34
N PRO A 405 5.49 15.07 -0.82
CA PRO A 405 4.20 15.61 -1.24
C PRO A 405 3.12 14.55 -1.40
N LEU A 406 3.44 13.35 -1.90
CA LEU A 406 2.47 12.26 -2.01
C LEU A 406 1.94 11.84 -0.63
N TYR A 407 2.84 11.63 0.34
CA TYR A 407 2.44 11.18 1.68
C TYR A 407 1.73 12.28 2.46
N LYS A 408 2.11 13.55 2.25
CA LYS A 408 1.36 14.69 2.76
C LYS A 408 -0.07 14.67 2.21
N ASP A 409 -0.25 14.53 0.90
CA ASP A 409 -1.57 14.50 0.29
C ASP A 409 -2.38 13.30 0.82
N ILE A 410 -1.78 12.11 0.96
CA ILE A 410 -2.45 10.94 1.57
C ILE A 410 -2.92 11.26 2.99
N ALA A 411 -2.05 11.82 3.82
CA ALA A 411 -2.37 12.15 5.20
C ALA A 411 -3.48 13.20 5.29
N GLU A 412 -3.41 14.29 4.51
CA GLU A 412 -4.46 15.31 4.47
C GLU A 412 -5.80 14.72 4.01
N ASN A 413 -5.79 13.80 3.03
CA ASN A 413 -7.00 13.14 2.56
C ASN A 413 -7.66 12.28 3.64
N VAL A 414 -6.91 11.39 4.32
CA VAL A 414 -7.50 10.46 5.29
C VAL A 414 -7.98 11.15 6.57
N HIS A 415 -7.30 12.21 7.01
CA HIS A 415 -7.74 13.00 8.16
C HIS A 415 -8.86 13.99 7.84
N SER A 416 -9.17 14.23 6.56
CA SER A 416 -10.33 15.01 6.13
C SER A 416 -11.63 14.20 6.03
N LEU A 417 -11.57 12.90 6.31
CA LEU A 417 -12.74 12.02 6.28
C LEU A 417 -13.60 12.24 7.51
N ASP A 418 -14.91 12.20 7.30
CA ASP A 418 -15.91 12.22 8.36
C ASP A 418 -15.73 10.99 9.26
N GLU A 419 -15.71 11.22 10.58
CA GLU A 419 -15.52 10.19 11.62
C GLU A 419 -16.44 8.96 11.50
#